data_AF-A0A960SYN7-F1
#
_entry.id   AF-A0A960SYN7-F1
#
_cell.length_a   1.000
_cell.length_b   1.000
_cell.length_c   1.000
_cell.angle_alpha   90.00
_cell.angle_beta   90.00
_cell.angle_gamma   90.00
#
_symmetry.space_group_name_H-M   'P 1'
#
loop_
_entity.id
_entity.type
_entity.pdbx_description
1 polymer ?
#
loop_
_entity_poly.entity_id
_entity_poly.type
_entity_poly.pdbx_seq_one_letter_code
_entity_poly.pdbx_strand_id
1 'polypeptide(L)'
;LCDRVVMMTNGPAATIGEILSIDFARPRERTAMMNDPLYYQCLDHLVSFLTERAHLRTTPRIHDSSSLMGFTGRKVETPEDLEKLAAVNS
;
A
#
# COMPACT_ATOMS: atom_id res chain seq x y z
N LEU A 1 -7.85 2.76 -18.72
CA LEU A 1 -7.02 1.55 -18.52
C LEU A 1 -5.56 1.96 -18.55
N CYS A 2 -4.74 1.47 -17.63
CA CYS A 2 -3.32 1.80 -17.55
C CYS A 2 -2.46 0.85 -18.39
N ASP A 3 -1.23 1.26 -18.70
CA ASP A 3 -0.22 0.44 -19.38
C ASP A 3 0.71 -0.27 -18.38
N ARG A 4 0.82 0.25 -17.15
CA ARG A 4 1.73 -0.27 -16.12
C ARG A 4 1.15 -0.01 -14.73
N VAL A 5 1.44 -0.91 -13.80
CA VAL A 5 1.14 -0.76 -12.37
C VAL A 5 2.45 -0.85 -11.61
N VAL A 6 2.77 0.20 -10.85
CA VAL A 6 3.96 0.25 -10.00
C VAL A 6 3.55 -0.12 -8.58
N MET A 7 4.13 -1.21 -8.08
CA MET A 7 3.96 -1.67 -6.71
C MET A 7 5.11 -1.15 -5.86
N MET A 8 4.79 -0.55 -4.71
CA MET A 8 5.77 0.06 -3.81
C MET A 8 5.99 -0.79 -2.57
N THR A 9 7.17 -0.63 -1.95
CA THR A 9 7.45 -1.19 -0.62
C THR A 9 6.81 -0.34 0.49
N ASN A 10 6.67 -0.89 1.70
CA ASN A 10 6.03 -0.20 2.82
C ASN A 10 6.98 0.82 3.49
N GLY A 11 6.42 1.90 4.03
CA GLY A 11 7.12 2.82 4.96
C GLY A 11 7.55 4.17 4.36
N PRO A 12 8.25 5.02 5.14
CA PRO A 12 8.67 6.38 4.73
C PRO A 12 9.77 6.40 3.68
N ALA A 13 10.61 5.37 3.67
CA ALA A 13 11.68 5.18 2.69
C ALA A 13 11.22 4.18 1.61
N ALA A 14 9.92 4.15 1.31
CA ALA A 14 9.35 3.27 0.31
C ALA A 14 10.06 3.45 -1.03
N THR A 15 10.43 2.33 -1.61
CA THR A 15 11.06 2.21 -2.91
C THR A 15 10.11 1.51 -3.87
N ILE A 16 10.45 1.53 -5.15
CA ILE A 16 9.76 0.72 -6.16
C ILE A 16 10.07 -0.74 -5.84
N GLY A 17 9.03 -1.50 -5.49
CA GLY A 17 9.16 -2.94 -5.23
C GLY A 17 9.13 -3.72 -6.54
N GLU A 18 8.16 -3.43 -7.39
CA GLU A 18 7.97 -4.11 -8.67
C GLU A 18 7.16 -3.26 -9.64
N ILE A 19 7.34 -3.48 -10.95
CA ILE A 19 6.54 -2.83 -12.00
C ILE A 19 5.92 -3.91 -12.87
N LEU A 20 4.59 -4.01 -12.82
CA LEU A 20 3.82 -4.89 -13.70
C LEU A 20 3.47 -4.14 -14.98
N SER A 21 3.94 -4.66 -16.13
CA SER A 21 3.53 -4.17 -17.46
C SER A 21 2.22 -4.85 -17.88
N ILE A 22 1.32 -4.07 -18.47
CA ILE A 22 0.00 -4.52 -18.91
C ILE A 22 -0.08 -4.35 -20.43
N ASP A 23 0.19 -5.45 -21.14
CA ASP A 23 0.38 -5.47 -22.59
C ASP A 23 -0.93 -5.73 -23.37
N PHE A 24 -1.98 -4.98 -23.06
CA PHE A 24 -3.22 -5.01 -23.86
C PHE A 24 -3.11 -4.05 -25.06
N ALA A 25 -3.37 -4.58 -26.26
CA ALA A 25 -3.44 -3.80 -27.49
C ALA A 25 -4.53 -2.71 -27.42
N ARG A 26 -4.30 -1.59 -28.10
CA ARG A 26 -5.27 -0.48 -28.21
C ARG A 26 -6.17 -0.67 -29.44
N PRO A 27 -7.46 -0.28 -29.41
CA PRO A 27 -8.20 0.37 -28.30
C PRO A 27 -8.63 -0.63 -27.21
N ARG A 28 -8.55 -0.23 -25.94
CA ARG A 28 -8.90 -1.11 -24.82
C ARG A 28 -10.33 -0.89 -24.37
N GLU A 29 -11.17 -1.90 -24.57
CA GLU A 29 -12.53 -1.95 -24.04
C GLU A 29 -12.56 -2.74 -22.73
N ARG A 30 -13.12 -2.12 -21.67
CA ARG A 30 -13.17 -2.72 -20.33
C ARG A 30 -13.88 -4.08 -20.34
N THR A 31 -14.99 -4.17 -21.07
CA THR A 31 -15.80 -5.39 -21.16
C THR A 31 -15.07 -6.52 -21.88
N ALA A 32 -14.31 -6.20 -22.93
CA ALA A 32 -13.51 -7.18 -23.65
C ALA A 32 -12.37 -7.73 -22.78
N MET A 33 -11.68 -6.86 -22.03
CA MET A 33 -10.60 -7.27 -21.12
C MET A 33 -11.06 -8.14 -19.96
N MET A 34 -12.27 -7.94 -19.41
CA MET A 34 -12.78 -8.77 -18.30
C MET A 34 -12.97 -10.24 -18.67
N ASN A 35 -13.11 -10.54 -19.97
CA ASN A 35 -13.22 -11.90 -20.48
C ASN A 35 -11.86 -12.50 -20.88
N ASP A 36 -10.79 -11.69 -20.87
CA ASP A 36 -9.45 -12.12 -21.23
C ASP A 36 -8.75 -12.78 -20.01
N PRO A 37 -8.20 -14.00 -20.14
CA PRO A 37 -7.44 -14.65 -19.07
C PRO A 37 -6.26 -13.82 -18.55
N LEU A 38 -5.64 -13.01 -19.42
CA LEU A 38 -4.48 -12.18 -19.08
C LEU A 38 -4.86 -11.11 -18.03
N TYR A 39 -6.11 -10.65 -18.03
CA TYR A 39 -6.61 -9.71 -17.03
C TYR A 39 -6.59 -10.32 -15.63
N TYR A 40 -7.06 -11.57 -15.49
CA TYR A 40 -7.05 -12.27 -14.20
C TYR A 40 -5.64 -12.63 -13.74
N GLN A 41 -4.73 -12.96 -14.65
CA GLN A 41 -3.33 -13.20 -14.31
C GLN A 41 -2.66 -11.96 -13.71
N CYS A 42 -2.84 -10.79 -14.34
CA CYS A 42 -2.34 -9.53 -13.79
C CYS A 42 -2.96 -9.22 -12.42
N LEU A 43 -4.26 -9.46 -12.26
CA LEU A 43 -4.96 -9.20 -11.00
C LEU A 43 -4.49 -10.14 -9.88
N ASP A 44 -4.34 -11.43 -10.18
CA ASP A 44 -3.86 -12.44 -9.24
C ASP A 44 -2.44 -12.12 -8.77
N HIS A 45 -1.57 -11.70 -9.69
CA HIS A 45 -0.20 -11.26 -9.37
C HIS A 45 -0.21 -10.04 -8.43
N LEU A 46 -1.02 -9.03 -8.73
CA LEU A 46 -1.17 -7.83 -7.89
C LEU A 46 -1.68 -8.18 -6.49
N VAL A 47 -2.71 -9.01 -6.41
CA VAL A 47 -3.32 -9.42 -5.13
C VAL A 47 -2.33 -10.24 -4.31
N SER A 48 -1.61 -11.15 -4.95
CA SER A 48 -0.55 -11.95 -4.31
C SER A 48 0.53 -11.05 -3.73
N PHE A 49 1.06 -10.11 -4.53
CA PHE A 49 2.05 -9.15 -4.07
C PHE A 49 1.58 -8.34 -2.86
N LEU A 50 0.35 -7.83 -2.90
CA LEU A 50 -0.22 -7.04 -1.81
C LEU A 50 -0.44 -7.88 -0.55
N THR A 51 -0.93 -9.11 -0.70
CA THR A 51 -1.23 -10.00 0.43
C THR A 51 0.04 -10.48 1.12
N GLU A 52 1.06 -10.85 0.35
CA GLU A 52 2.39 -11.21 0.85
C GLU A 52 3.06 -10.07 1.60
N ARG A 53 2.72 -8.81 1.34
CA ARG A 53 3.33 -7.65 2.03
C ARG A 53 2.41 -6.99 3.04
N ALA A 54 1.15 -7.40 3.10
CA ALA A 54 0.15 -6.85 4.01
C ALA A 54 0.45 -7.13 5.48
N HIS A 55 1.22 -8.18 5.80
CA HIS A 55 1.65 -8.52 7.15
C HIS A 55 2.90 -7.78 7.60
N LEU A 56 3.68 -7.20 6.66
CA LEU A 56 4.83 -6.35 6.94
C LEU A 56 4.40 -4.93 7.36
N ARG A 57 3.26 -4.81 8.06
CA ARG A 57 2.72 -3.50 8.46
C ARG A 57 3.77 -2.80 9.30
N THR A 58 4.29 -1.71 8.76
CA THR A 58 4.98 -0.69 9.55
C THR A 58 4.02 -0.21 10.63
N THR A 59 4.56 0.03 11.81
CA THR A 59 3.85 0.52 12.99
C THR A 59 2.90 1.66 12.60
N PRO A 60 1.63 1.63 13.03
CA PRO A 60 0.66 2.66 12.67
C PRO A 60 1.20 4.03 13.07
N ARG A 61 1.15 4.97 12.13
CA ARG A 61 1.53 6.35 12.42
C ARG A 61 0.40 7.03 13.17
N ILE A 62 0.70 7.49 14.38
CA ILE A 62 -0.21 8.33 15.14
C ILE A 62 -0.04 9.75 14.60
N HIS A 63 -1.09 10.26 13.95
CA HIS A 63 -1.18 11.67 13.60
C HIS A 63 -1.51 12.46 14.86
N ASP A 64 -0.61 13.34 15.27
CA ASP A 64 -0.88 14.36 16.28
C ASP A 64 -1.29 15.66 15.57
N SER A 65 -2.53 16.09 15.78
CA SER A 65 -3.10 17.30 15.20
C SER A 65 -2.44 18.59 15.71
N SER A 66 -1.63 18.51 16.77
CA SER A 66 -0.86 19.64 17.29
C SER A 66 0.42 19.95 16.50
N SER A 67 0.88 19.02 15.65
CA SER A 67 2.07 19.18 14.82
C SER A 67 1.69 19.51 13.37
N LEU A 68 2.05 20.72 12.92
CA LEU A 68 1.80 21.22 11.56
C LEU A 68 2.36 20.33 10.43
N MET A 69 3.29 19.41 10.74
CA MET A 69 3.89 18.49 9.76
C MET A 69 3.43 17.03 9.91
N GLY A 70 2.48 16.72 10.79
CA GLY A 70 1.81 15.41 10.88
C GLY A 70 2.71 14.20 11.19
N PHE A 71 4.00 14.41 11.45
CA PHE A 71 4.97 13.38 11.78
C PHE A 71 5.71 13.80 13.05
N THR A 72 5.25 13.32 14.20
CA THR A 72 6.15 13.25 15.34
C THR A 72 7.00 12.01 15.10
N GLY A 73 8.32 12.15 15.00
CA GLY A 73 9.24 11.03 14.73
C GLY A 73 9.31 9.97 15.84
N ARG A 74 8.31 9.90 16.72
CA ARG A 74 8.20 8.89 17.77
C ARG A 74 7.70 7.59 17.15
N LYS A 75 8.61 6.63 17.04
CA LYS A 75 8.28 5.24 16.77
C LYS A 75 7.70 4.66 18.06
N VAL A 76 6.46 4.17 18.01
CA VAL A 76 5.90 3.37 19.11
C VAL A 76 6.59 2.02 19.04
N GLU A 77 7.59 1.79 19.89
CA GLU A 77 8.37 0.55 19.87
C GLU A 77 7.82 -0.50 20.84
N THR A 78 7.03 -0.08 21.85
CA THR A 78 6.45 -0.98 22.85
C THR A 78 4.92 -0.84 22.97
N PRO A 79 4.20 -1.91 23.37
CA PRO A 79 2.75 -1.85 23.61
C PRO A 79 2.35 -0.84 24.70
N GLU A 80 3.24 -0.59 25.67
CA GLU A 80 3.00 0.38 26.75
C GLU A 80 2.95 1.84 26.25
N ASP A 81 3.66 2.16 25.18
CA ASP A 81 3.66 3.50 24.59
C ASP A 81 2.30 3.83 23.95
N LEU A 82 1.63 2.81 23.43
CA LEU A 82 0.27 2.89 22.87
C LEU A 82 -0.77 3.17 23.96
N GLU A 83 -0.62 2.52 25.12
CA GLU A 83 -1.53 2.69 26.26
C GLU A 83 -1.36 4.06 26.94
N LYS A 84 -0.11 4.53 27.09
CA LYS A 84 0.20 5.87 27.61
C LYS A 84 -0.34 7.00 26.72
N LEU A 85 -0.38 6.80 25.40
CA LEU A 85 -0.93 7.79 24.46
C LEU A 85 -2.46 7.79 24.45
N ALA A 86 -3.11 6.64 24.70
CA ALA A 86 -4.56 6.57 24.86
C ALA A 86 -5.03 7.29 26.13
N ALA A 87 -4.26 7.21 27.22
CA ALA A 87 -4.58 7.83 28.51
C ALA A 87 -4.40 9.36 28.56
N VAL A 88 -3.63 9.95 27.63
CA VAL A 88 -3.40 11.41 27.56
C VAL A 88 -4.53 12.15 26.83
N ASN A 89 -5.36 11.45 26.06
CA ASN A 89 -6.44 12.05 25.24
C ASN A 89 -7.85 11.83 25.83
N SER A 90 -7.94 11.45 27.10
CA SER A 90 -9.17 11.30 27.90
C SER A 90 -9.21 12.30 29.05
#